data_AF-A0ABD2Z430-F1
#
_entry.id   AF-A0ABD2Z430-F1
#
_cell.length_a   1.000
_cell.length_b   1.000
_cell.length_c   1.000
_cell.angle_alpha   90.00
_cell.angle_beta   90.00
_cell.angle_gamma   90.00
#
_symmetry.space_group_name_H-M   'P 1'
#
loop_
_entity.id
_entity.type
_entity.pdbx_description
1 polymer ?
#
loop_
_entity_poly.entity_id
_entity_poly.type
_entity_poly.pdbx_seq_one_letter_code
_entity_poly.pdbx_strand_id
1 'polypeptide(L)'
;MVKICCIGARYVEGPTMVVIALKCPSIEMAMVGISVAQITVWNSDQLPIYKPGLDEVIADVSKSDKIFVEKSIVPVKIAEAIEKILTHNSKGINYQILSNLEFLAEGIAIQDLFNPDRVLIGGREPPQGQKAIQALKHVYAHWVPEDIIL
;
A
#
# COMPACT_ATOMS: atom_id res chain seq x y z
N MET A 1 1.27 -18.22 1.36
CA MET A 1 1.47 -17.42 0.13
C MET A 1 0.92 -16.03 0.39
N VAL A 2 1.76 -15.00 0.31
CA VAL A 2 1.36 -13.60 0.55
C VAL A 2 0.84 -13.02 -0.77
N LYS A 3 -0.30 -12.32 -0.72
CA LYS A 3 -0.89 -11.61 -1.86
C LYS A 3 -0.97 -10.13 -1.54
N ILE A 4 -0.47 -9.28 -2.44
CA ILE A 4 -0.57 -7.82 -2.32
C ILE A 4 -1.47 -7.30 -3.43
N CYS A 5 -2.51 -6.56 -3.05
CA CYS A 5 -3.35 -5.81 -3.98
C CYS A 5 -3.08 -4.32 -3.76
N CYS A 6 -2.63 -3.64 -4.81
CA CYS A 6 -2.50 -2.20 -4.80
C CYS A 6 -3.62 -1.58 -5.61
N ILE A 7 -4.28 -0.58 -5.04
CA ILE A 7 -5.37 0.12 -5.71
C ILE A 7 -4.93 1.56 -5.94
N GLY A 8 -4.82 1.92 -7.21
CA GLY A 8 -4.05 3.08 -7.62
C GLY A 8 -2.86 2.64 -8.44
N ALA A 9 -2.65 3.35 -9.54
CA ALA A 9 -1.63 3.06 -10.51
C ALA A 9 -1.06 4.42 -10.91
N ARG A 10 -0.26 5.00 -10.02
CA ARG A 10 0.25 6.38 -10.15
C ARG A 10 1.72 6.43 -9.83
N TYR A 11 2.25 7.65 -9.70
CA TYR A 11 3.64 7.94 -9.39
C TYR A 11 4.19 7.23 -8.14
N VAL A 12 3.35 6.99 -7.12
CA VAL A 12 3.78 6.32 -5.89
C VAL A 12 3.56 4.81 -5.99
N GLU A 13 2.32 4.42 -6.25
CA GLU A 13 1.86 3.03 -6.18
C GLU A 13 2.54 2.15 -7.21
N GLY A 14 2.68 2.64 -8.44
CA GLY A 14 3.18 1.83 -9.54
C GLY A 14 4.67 1.51 -9.44
N PRO A 15 5.56 2.51 -9.29
CA PRO A 15 6.98 2.24 -9.04
C PRO A 15 7.19 1.37 -7.79
N THR A 16 6.44 1.62 -6.73
CA THR A 16 6.47 0.79 -5.51
C THR A 16 6.18 -0.68 -5.84
N MET A 17 5.06 -0.95 -6.53
CA MET A 17 4.68 -2.32 -6.88
C MET A 17 5.70 -3.01 -7.78
N VAL A 18 6.30 -2.29 -8.74
CA VAL A 18 7.37 -2.83 -9.60
C VAL A 18 8.59 -3.23 -8.77
N VAL A 19 9.01 -2.39 -7.82
CA VAL A 19 10.16 -2.69 -6.97
C VAL A 19 9.87 -3.87 -6.05
N ILE A 20 8.69 -3.92 -5.40
CA ILE A 20 8.36 -5.07 -4.55
C ILE A 20 8.26 -6.36 -5.39
N ALA A 21 7.66 -6.33 -6.59
CA ALA A 21 7.58 -7.50 -7.45
C ALA A 21 8.96 -8.04 -7.84
N LEU A 22 9.90 -7.14 -8.13
CA LEU A 22 11.28 -7.49 -8.46
C LEU A 22 12.03 -8.08 -7.26
N LYS A 23 11.83 -7.51 -6.06
CA LYS A 23 12.55 -7.91 -4.84
C LYS A 23 11.93 -9.10 -4.13
N CYS A 24 10.64 -9.35 -4.35
CA CYS A 24 9.85 -10.38 -3.69
C CYS A 24 9.12 -11.27 -4.73
N PRO A 25 9.84 -12.07 -5.54
CA PRO A 25 9.26 -12.83 -6.65
C PRO A 25 8.25 -13.91 -6.20
N SER A 26 8.25 -14.28 -4.92
CA SER A 26 7.29 -15.22 -4.33
C SER A 26 5.97 -14.57 -3.88
N ILE A 27 5.83 -13.24 -3.97
CA ILE A 27 4.61 -12.52 -3.61
C ILE A 27 3.75 -12.34 -4.86
N GLU A 28 2.50 -12.78 -4.80
CA GLU A 28 1.53 -12.57 -5.87
C GLU A 28 1.00 -11.14 -5.80
N MET A 29 1.07 -10.41 -6.92
CA MET A 29 0.71 -9.01 -6.99
C MET A 29 -0.41 -8.74 -7.97
N ALA A 30 -1.36 -7.92 -7.55
CA ALA A 30 -2.39 -7.34 -8.40
C ALA A 30 -2.35 -5.82 -8.25
N MET A 31 -2.26 -5.11 -9.38
CA MET A 31 -2.47 -3.67 -9.42
C MET A 31 -3.82 -3.39 -10.07
N VAL A 32 -4.68 -2.66 -9.37
CA VAL A 32 -6.03 -2.34 -9.81
C VAL A 32 -6.13 -0.84 -10.09
N GLY A 33 -6.38 -0.49 -11.36
CA GLY A 33 -6.76 0.85 -11.80
C GLY A 33 -8.26 0.90 -12.07
N ILE A 34 -8.91 2.04 -11.81
CA ILE A 34 -10.37 2.18 -11.91
C ILE A 34 -10.85 2.40 -13.35
N SER A 35 -9.95 2.65 -14.31
CA SER A 35 -10.30 2.85 -15.71
C SER A 35 -9.44 1.99 -16.64
N VAL A 36 -10.10 1.38 -17.64
CA VAL A 36 -9.44 0.70 -18.76
C VAL A 36 -8.39 1.64 -19.38
N ALA A 37 -8.67 2.94 -19.47
CA ALA A 37 -7.71 3.93 -19.96
C ALA A 37 -6.50 4.14 -19.02
N GLN A 38 -6.64 3.95 -17.70
CA GLN A 38 -5.50 4.02 -16.77
C GLN A 38 -4.61 2.77 -16.88
N ILE A 39 -5.20 1.59 -17.10
CA ILE A 39 -4.44 0.35 -17.37
C ILE A 39 -3.73 0.45 -18.73
N THR A 40 -4.37 1.03 -19.75
CA THR A 40 -3.74 1.30 -21.05
C THR A 40 -2.65 2.38 -20.94
N VAL A 41 -2.81 3.35 -20.05
CA VAL A 41 -1.82 4.41 -19.78
C VAL A 41 -0.60 3.88 -19.00
N TRP A 42 -0.75 2.84 -18.18
CA TRP A 42 0.39 2.08 -17.64
C TRP A 42 1.16 1.28 -18.68
N ASN A 43 0.49 0.96 -19.80
CA ASN A 43 1.13 0.45 -21.00
C ASN A 43 1.55 1.59 -21.96
N SER A 44 1.58 2.85 -21.51
CA SER A 44 1.99 4.05 -22.27
C SER A 44 2.77 5.06 -21.40
N ASP A 45 3.08 6.27 -21.91
CA ASP A 45 4.06 7.22 -21.33
C ASP A 45 3.48 8.36 -20.44
N GLN A 46 2.29 8.22 -19.83
CA GLN A 46 1.67 9.29 -19.00
C GLN A 46 1.08 8.73 -17.68
N LEU A 47 0.76 9.55 -16.65
CA LEU A 47 0.27 9.06 -15.33
C LEU A 47 -0.98 9.82 -14.79
N PRO A 48 -2.03 9.15 -14.25
CA PRO A 48 -3.35 9.76 -13.90
C PRO A 48 -3.65 9.93 -12.39
N ILE A 49 -4.69 10.73 -11.96
CA ILE A 49 -5.19 11.31 -10.60
C ILE A 49 -6.26 10.52 -9.75
N TYR A 50 -6.25 10.64 -8.38
CA TYR A 50 -6.90 9.85 -7.27
C TYR A 50 -8.42 10.12 -7.10
N LYS A 51 -9.18 9.23 -6.41
CA LYS A 51 -10.65 9.37 -6.20
C LYS A 51 -11.22 8.74 -4.89
N PRO A 52 -12.19 9.41 -4.20
CA PRO A 52 -12.88 8.92 -2.98
C PRO A 52 -14.03 7.90 -3.22
N GLY A 53 -14.36 7.08 -2.21
CA GLY A 53 -15.50 6.11 -2.18
C GLY A 53 -15.13 4.63 -2.41
N LEU A 54 -13.84 4.34 -2.59
CA LEU A 54 -13.34 3.01 -2.89
C LEU A 54 -13.32 2.08 -1.67
N ASP A 55 -13.07 2.63 -0.50
CA ASP A 55 -13.04 1.96 0.80
C ASP A 55 -14.37 1.29 1.16
N GLU A 56 -15.51 1.92 0.86
CA GLU A 56 -16.84 1.32 1.04
C GLU A 56 -17.00 0.05 0.19
N VAL A 57 -16.61 0.11 -1.09
CA VAL A 57 -16.71 -1.03 -2.02
C VAL A 57 -15.82 -2.19 -1.54
N ILE A 58 -14.62 -1.91 -1.03
CA ILE A 58 -13.73 -2.96 -0.55
C ILE A 58 -14.29 -3.63 0.71
N ALA A 59 -14.90 -2.86 1.63
CA ALA A 59 -15.57 -3.43 2.79
C ALA A 59 -16.66 -4.43 2.38
N ASP A 60 -17.42 -4.10 1.34
CA ASP A 60 -18.55 -4.91 0.87
C ASP A 60 -18.15 -6.22 0.21
N VAL A 61 -17.05 -6.23 -0.54
CA VAL A 61 -16.58 -7.41 -1.31
C VAL A 61 -15.56 -8.26 -0.54
N SER A 62 -15.04 -7.76 0.57
CA SER A 62 -14.08 -8.50 1.40
C SER A 62 -14.74 -9.74 1.99
N LYS A 63 -14.03 -10.87 1.94
CA LYS A 63 -14.47 -12.18 2.45
C LYS A 63 -13.60 -12.74 3.57
N SER A 64 -12.51 -12.06 3.89
CA SER A 64 -11.50 -12.49 4.85
C SER A 64 -10.68 -11.30 5.33
N ASP A 65 -10.06 -11.43 6.49
CA ASP A 65 -9.21 -10.43 7.14
C ASP A 65 -8.13 -9.89 6.21
N LYS A 66 -7.87 -8.57 6.30
CA LYS A 66 -6.92 -7.86 5.43
C LYS A 66 -6.09 -6.85 6.20
N ILE A 67 -4.87 -6.63 5.71
CA ILE A 67 -4.04 -5.48 6.05
C ILE A 67 -4.25 -4.44 4.96
N PHE A 68 -4.68 -3.24 5.34
CA PHE A 68 -4.73 -2.07 4.49
C PHE A 68 -3.52 -1.21 4.77
N VAL A 69 -2.79 -0.85 3.72
CA VAL A 69 -1.65 0.06 3.82
C VAL A 69 -1.98 1.31 3.02
N GLU A 70 -2.19 2.41 3.72
CA GLU A 70 -2.31 3.74 3.13
C GLU A 70 -0.90 4.29 2.90
N LYS A 71 -0.58 4.69 1.67
CA LYS A 71 0.75 5.14 1.28
C LYS A 71 0.67 6.52 0.65
N SER A 72 1.26 7.52 1.30
CA SER A 72 1.16 8.92 0.88
C SER A 72 2.36 9.76 1.32
N ILE A 73 2.51 10.92 0.66
CA ILE A 73 3.65 11.84 0.79
C ILE A 73 3.52 12.74 2.04
N VAL A 74 2.32 12.83 2.62
CA VAL A 74 2.03 13.60 3.84
C VAL A 74 0.96 12.87 4.64
N PRO A 75 1.12 12.71 5.97
CA PRO A 75 0.09 12.11 6.82
C PRO A 75 -1.14 13.02 6.86
N VAL A 76 -2.13 12.70 6.03
CA VAL A 76 -3.49 13.18 6.16
C VAL A 76 -4.27 12.12 6.94
N LYS A 77 -5.33 12.50 7.66
CA LYS A 77 -6.20 11.61 8.46
C LYS A 77 -6.98 10.55 7.63
N ILE A 78 -6.42 10.12 6.50
CA ILE A 78 -6.96 9.13 5.58
C ILE A 78 -7.01 7.77 6.25
N ALA A 79 -5.96 7.35 6.97
CA ALA A 79 -5.98 6.10 7.73
C ALA A 79 -7.13 6.05 8.75
N GLU A 80 -7.39 7.15 9.46
CA GLU A 80 -8.53 7.27 10.39
C GLU A 80 -9.88 7.23 9.66
N ALA A 81 -9.98 7.82 8.46
CA ALA A 81 -11.20 7.81 7.67
C ALA A 81 -11.51 6.41 7.13
N ILE A 82 -10.50 5.73 6.57
CA ILE A 82 -10.59 4.34 6.11
C ILE A 82 -11.00 3.44 7.27
N GLU A 83 -10.34 3.59 8.42
CA GLU A 83 -10.68 2.80 9.62
C GLU A 83 -12.15 2.97 9.97
N LYS A 84 -12.66 4.21 10.07
CA LYS A 84 -14.08 4.46 10.33
C LYS A 84 -14.96 3.73 9.33
N ILE A 85 -14.70 3.86 8.03
CA ILE A 85 -15.57 3.27 7.00
C ILE A 85 -15.54 1.74 7.04
N LEU A 86 -14.36 1.14 7.20
CA LEU A 86 -14.19 -0.31 7.24
C LEU A 86 -14.74 -0.93 8.52
N THR A 87 -14.60 -0.27 9.68
CA THR A 87 -15.15 -0.79 10.94
C THR A 87 -16.67 -0.71 10.95
N HIS A 88 -17.27 0.37 10.42
CA HIS A 88 -18.74 0.51 10.39
C HIS A 88 -19.39 -0.50 9.44
N ASN A 89 -18.70 -0.93 8.39
CA ASN A 89 -19.17 -1.93 7.43
C ASN A 89 -18.56 -3.32 7.66
N SER A 90 -17.99 -3.58 8.84
CA SER A 90 -17.32 -4.84 9.13
C SER A 90 -18.35 -5.97 9.31
N LYS A 91 -18.49 -6.81 8.28
CA LYS A 91 -19.33 -8.03 8.29
C LYS A 91 -18.64 -9.17 9.05
N GLY A 92 -18.11 -8.88 10.25
CA GLY A 92 -17.30 -9.82 11.05
C GLY A 92 -15.86 -10.00 10.55
N ILE A 93 -15.38 -9.11 9.68
CA ILE A 93 -14.03 -9.13 9.10
C ILE A 93 -13.14 -8.15 9.86
N ASN A 94 -11.93 -8.58 10.21
CA ASN A 94 -10.95 -7.72 10.86
C ASN A 94 -10.07 -7.02 9.82
N TYR A 95 -9.92 -5.72 10.00
CA TYR A 95 -9.04 -4.88 9.18
C TYR A 95 -7.93 -4.31 10.05
N GLN A 96 -6.69 -4.44 9.59
CA GLN A 96 -5.55 -3.74 10.19
C GLN A 96 -5.15 -2.62 9.24
N ILE A 97 -5.25 -1.37 9.70
CA ILE A 97 -4.91 -0.19 8.91
C ILE A 97 -3.52 0.26 9.31
N LEU A 98 -2.63 0.32 8.33
CA LEU A 98 -1.27 0.83 8.42
C LEU A 98 -1.13 2.09 7.57
N SER A 99 -0.26 2.99 8.00
CA SER A 99 0.23 4.10 7.19
C SER A 99 1.68 3.81 6.82
N ASN A 100 2.04 4.00 5.56
CA ASN A 100 3.42 3.88 5.10
C ASN A 100 3.81 5.14 4.35
N LEU A 101 4.54 6.05 5.00
CA LEU A 101 4.89 7.32 4.39
C LEU A 101 5.84 7.13 3.22
N GLU A 102 5.64 7.95 2.21
CA GLU A 102 6.40 7.93 0.97
C GLU A 102 7.30 9.17 0.83
N PHE A 103 8.53 8.96 0.34
CA PHE A 103 9.56 9.98 0.21
C PHE A 103 10.17 10.05 -1.19
N LEU A 104 9.38 9.78 -2.25
CA LEU A 104 9.88 9.82 -3.64
C LEU A 104 10.03 11.24 -4.16
N ALA A 105 11.17 11.53 -4.77
CA ALA A 105 11.37 12.73 -5.57
C ALA A 105 11.03 12.47 -7.05
N GLU A 106 10.53 13.50 -7.74
CA GLU A 106 10.22 13.44 -9.17
C GLU A 106 11.49 13.12 -9.99
N GLY A 107 11.40 12.14 -10.90
CA GLY A 107 12.51 11.76 -11.80
C GLY A 107 13.52 10.75 -11.22
N ILE A 108 13.49 10.47 -9.91
CA ILE A 108 14.38 9.49 -9.25
C ILE A 108 13.64 8.45 -8.39
N ALA A 109 12.31 8.36 -8.47
CA ALA A 109 11.50 7.45 -7.65
C ALA A 109 11.99 6.00 -7.60
N ILE A 110 12.47 5.44 -8.72
CA ILE A 110 13.01 4.07 -8.72
C ILE A 110 14.25 3.99 -7.82
N GLN A 111 15.19 4.93 -7.95
CA GLN A 111 16.38 4.95 -7.11
C GLN A 111 16.02 5.10 -5.62
N ASP A 112 15.08 5.99 -5.31
CA ASP A 112 14.59 6.21 -3.94
C ASP A 112 13.95 4.94 -3.35
N LEU A 113 13.24 4.15 -4.15
CA LEU A 113 12.64 2.87 -3.70
C LEU A 113 13.68 1.75 -3.51
N PHE A 114 14.73 1.75 -4.34
CA PHE A 114 15.80 0.75 -4.23
C PHE A 114 16.74 1.03 -3.06
N ASN A 115 16.97 2.31 -2.75
CA ASN A 115 17.86 2.75 -1.69
C ASN A 115 17.22 3.89 -0.88
N PRO A 116 16.15 3.60 -0.12
CA PRO A 116 15.47 4.63 0.66
C PRO A 116 16.34 5.07 1.83
N ASP A 117 16.29 6.35 2.20
CA ASP A 117 16.92 6.85 3.43
C ASP A 117 16.27 6.24 4.68
N ARG A 118 14.95 6.02 4.62
CA ARG A 118 14.15 5.38 5.68
C ARG A 118 12.81 4.90 5.13
N VAL A 119 12.25 3.87 5.75
CA VAL A 119 10.87 3.42 5.56
C VAL A 119 10.12 3.64 6.87
N LEU A 120 9.03 4.41 6.85
CA LEU A 120 8.22 4.66 8.03
C LEU A 120 6.90 3.88 7.93
N ILE A 121 6.60 3.07 8.94
CA ILE A 121 5.37 2.28 9.05
C ILE A 121 4.64 2.64 10.34
N GLY A 122 3.53 3.37 10.20
CA GLY A 122 2.57 3.60 11.27
C GLY A 122 1.52 2.50 11.34
N GLY A 123 1.10 2.14 12.55
CA GLY A 123 -0.01 1.22 12.79
C GLY A 123 -0.47 1.28 14.25
N ARG A 124 -1.58 0.61 14.56
CA ARG A 124 -2.13 0.57 15.93
C ARG A 124 -1.31 -0.37 16.83
N GLU A 125 -1.22 -0.04 18.11
CA GLU A 125 -0.48 -0.79 19.15
C GLU A 125 -1.01 -2.21 19.51
N PRO A 126 -2.30 -2.57 19.36
CA PRO A 126 -2.78 -3.90 19.76
C PRO A 126 -2.02 -5.04 19.06
N PRO A 127 -2.01 -6.27 19.61
CA PRO A 127 -1.21 -7.38 19.09
C PRO A 127 -1.43 -7.71 17.60
N GLN A 128 -2.63 -7.45 17.08
CA GLN A 128 -2.94 -7.63 15.66
C GLN A 128 -2.34 -6.54 14.78
N GLY A 129 -2.32 -5.29 15.26
CA GLY A 129 -1.68 -4.17 14.57
C GLY A 129 -0.18 -4.36 14.50
N GLN A 130 0.45 -4.81 15.59
CA GLN A 130 1.87 -5.14 15.59
C GLN A 130 2.20 -6.27 14.62
N LYS A 131 1.36 -7.33 14.54
CA LYS A 131 1.53 -8.39 13.53
C LYS A 131 1.44 -7.84 12.10
N ALA A 132 0.54 -6.90 11.84
CA ALA A 132 0.42 -6.27 10.53
C ALA A 132 1.66 -5.43 10.18
N ILE A 133 2.17 -4.64 11.14
CA ILE A 133 3.43 -3.89 10.98
C ILE A 133 4.58 -4.85 10.65
N GLN A 134 4.72 -5.95 11.41
CA GLN A 134 5.77 -6.94 11.16
C GLN A 134 5.64 -7.60 9.79
N ALA A 135 4.41 -7.89 9.33
CA ALA A 135 4.18 -8.44 8.00
C ALA A 135 4.65 -7.47 6.91
N LEU A 136 4.38 -6.16 7.04
CA LEU A 136 4.84 -5.15 6.09
C LEU A 136 6.35 -4.91 6.18
N LYS A 137 6.92 -4.87 7.39
CA LYS A 137 8.37 -4.80 7.61
C LYS A 137 9.09 -5.96 6.93
N HIS A 138 8.55 -7.17 7.04
CA HIS A 138 9.11 -8.35 6.37
C HIS A 138 9.14 -8.21 4.84
N VAL A 139 8.15 -7.56 4.23
CA VAL A 139 8.18 -7.26 2.79
C VAL A 139 9.38 -6.36 2.46
N TYR A 140 9.51 -5.22 3.14
CA TYR A 140 10.63 -4.29 2.90
C TYR A 140 12.00 -4.88 3.20
N ALA A 141 12.12 -5.74 4.22
CA ALA A 141 13.36 -6.39 4.62
C ALA A 141 14.00 -7.30 3.55
N HIS A 142 13.30 -7.57 2.44
CA HIS A 142 13.89 -8.29 1.30
C HIS A 142 14.99 -7.49 0.58
N TRP A 143 14.99 -6.15 0.70
CA TRP A 143 16.02 -5.31 0.09
C TRP A 143 16.41 -4.06 0.87
N VAL A 144 15.60 -3.67 1.86
CA VAL A 144 15.88 -2.53 2.75
C VAL A 144 16.48 -3.07 4.05
N PRO A 145 17.62 -2.52 4.52
CA PRO A 145 18.17 -2.85 5.83
C PRO A 145 17.16 -2.62 6.97
N GLU A 146 17.07 -3.56 7.92
CA GLU A 146 16.03 -3.52 8.96
C GLU A 146 16.13 -2.34 9.95
N ASP A 147 17.32 -1.77 10.09
CA ASP A 147 17.63 -0.63 10.96
C ASP A 147 17.06 0.69 10.45
N ILE A 148 16.72 0.76 9.16
CA ILE A 148 16.08 1.94 8.55
C ILE A 148 14.59 1.72 8.26
N ILE A 149 13.99 0.60 8.72
CA ILE A 149 12.55 0.34 8.70
C ILE A 149 11.99 0.60 10.10
N LEU A 150 11.37 1.77 10.27
CA LEU A 150 10.92 2.36 11.54
C LEU A 150 9.41 2.24 11.72
#